data_AF-A0A2S6AYZ5-F1
#
_entry.id   AF-A0A2S6AYZ5-F1
#
_cell.length_a   1.000
_cell.length_b   1.000
_cell.length_c   1.000
_cell.angle_alpha   90.00
_cell.angle_beta   90.00
_cell.angle_gamma   90.00
#
_symmetry.space_group_name_H-M   'P 1'
#
loop_
_entity.id
_entity.type
_entity.pdbx_description
1 polymer ?
#
loop_
_entity_poly.entity_id
_entity_poly.type
_entity_poly.pdbx_seq_one_letter_code
_entity_poly.pdbx_strand_id
1 'polypeptide(L)' 'MTARTPTTAYPMTIYHKPNCSTSRNVLSLIRESGVEPEIVLYLETPPSQKKLRELAKAMGLGARD' A
#
# COMPACT_ATOMS: atom_id res chain seq x y z
N MET A 1 -27.60 -3.97 -9.70
CA MET A 1 -26.81 -3.07 -8.82
C MET A 1 -26.26 -3.90 -7.67
N THR A 2 -25.19 -4.67 -7.91
CA THR A 2 -24.62 -5.53 -6.87
C THR A 2 -23.64 -4.70 -6.05
N ALA A 3 -24.01 -4.40 -4.81
CA ALA A 3 -23.09 -3.78 -3.85
C ALA A 3 -21.83 -4.66 -3.78
N ARG A 4 -20.69 -4.11 -4.16
CA ARG A 4 -19.39 -4.76 -3.94
C ARG A 4 -19.20 -4.85 -2.44
N THR A 5 -19.37 -6.04 -1.89
CA THR A 5 -18.99 -6.35 -0.50
C THR A 5 -17.55 -5.87 -0.31
N PRO A 6 -17.23 -5.10 0.76
CA PRO A 6 -15.85 -4.79 1.07
C PRO A 6 -15.13 -6.10 1.35
N THR A 7 -14.25 -6.53 0.44
CA THR A 7 -13.43 -7.73 0.62
C THR A 7 -12.34 -7.39 1.62
N THR A 8 -12.70 -7.32 2.91
CA THR A 8 -11.75 -7.30 4.04
C THR A 8 -10.98 -8.63 4.17
N ALA A 9 -11.26 -9.61 3.30
CA ALA A 9 -10.61 -10.92 3.30
C ALA A 9 -9.16 -10.91 2.76
N TYR A 10 -8.67 -9.80 2.19
CA TYR A 10 -7.28 -9.69 1.75
C TYR A 10 -6.56 -8.60 2.54
N PRO A 11 -5.53 -8.92 3.36
CA PRO A 11 -4.72 -7.89 4.01
C PRO A 11 -3.96 -7.11 2.93
N MET A 12 -4.44 -5.89 2.65
CA MET A 12 -3.80 -4.96 1.73
C MET A 12 -3.04 -3.91 2.54
N THR A 13 -1.72 -3.84 2.41
CA THR A 13 -0.89 -2.84 3.08
C THR A 13 -0.46 -1.76 2.08
N ILE A 14 -0.66 -0.49 2.42
CA ILE A 14 -0.18 0.66 1.65
C ILE A 14 0.94 1.37 2.41
N TYR A 15 2.12 1.48 1.77
CA TYR A 15 3.20 2.33 2.25
C TYR A 15 2.95 3.77 1.83
N HIS A 16 2.46 4.58 2.77
CA HIS A 16 1.95 5.92 2.49
C HIS A 16 2.91 7.01 2.95
N LYS A 17 3.01 8.09 2.14
CA LYS A 17 3.64 9.35 2.54
C LYS A 17 2.57 10.46 2.58
N PRO A 18 2.24 11.03 3.75
CA PRO A 18 1.18 12.04 3.90
C PRO A 18 1.38 13.27 3.00
N ASN A 19 2.63 13.69 2.83
CA ASN A 19 3.01 14.87 2.06
C ASN A 19 3.13 14.61 0.55
N CYS A 20 2.65 13.48 0.03
CA CYS A 20 2.66 13.16 -1.39
C CYS A 20 1.24 13.13 -1.95
N SER A 21 0.94 14.04 -2.88
CA SER A 21 -0.36 14.13 -3.56
C SER A 21 -0.75 12.81 -4.23
N THR A 22 0.18 12.17 -4.94
CA THR A 22 -0.05 10.87 -5.60
C THR A 22 -0.43 9.79 -4.59
N SER A 23 0.26 9.73 -3.45
CA SER A 23 -0.02 8.74 -2.42
C SER A 23 -1.40 8.93 -1.78
N ARG A 24 -1.85 10.19 -1.62
CA ARG A 24 -3.21 10.51 -1.12
C ARG A 24 -4.30 10.17 -2.14
N ASN A 25 -4.04 10.39 -3.42
CA ASN A 25 -4.98 10.00 -4.49
C ASN A 25 -5.16 8.48 -4.53
N VAL A 26 -4.07 7.71 -4.45
CA VAL A 26 -4.14 6.24 -4.42
C VAL A 26 -4.91 5.75 -3.19
N LEU A 27 -4.66 6.31 -2.00
CA LEU A 27 -5.41 5.94 -0.79
C LEU A 27 -6.92 6.20 -0.96
N SER A 28 -7.29 7.32 -1.60
CA SER A 28 -8.68 7.68 -1.86
C SER A 28 -9.33 6.68 -2.82
N LEU A 29 -8.64 6.31 -3.91
CA LEU A 29 -9.12 5.30 -4.86
C LEU A 29 -9.34 3.92 -4.22
N ILE A 30 -8.45 3.51 -3.31
CA ILE A 30 -8.59 2.23 -2.61
C ILE A 30 -9.83 2.26 -1.70
N ARG A 31 -10.03 3.34 -0.95
CA ARG A 31 -11.23 3.52 -0.11
C ARG A 31 -12.52 3.60 -0.94
N GLU A 32 -12.50 4.30 -2.07
CA GLU A 32 -13.63 4.36 -3.02
C GLU A 32 -13.97 2.97 -3.60
N SER A 33 -12.99 2.08 -3.71
CA SER A 33 -13.22 0.70 -4.14
C SER A 33 -13.90 -0.18 -3.07
N GLY A 34 -14.10 0.35 -1.86
CA GLY A 34 -14.65 -0.37 -0.71
C GLY A 34 -13.63 -1.24 0.01
N VAL A 35 -12.33 -0.99 -0.18
CA VAL A 35 -11.25 -1.70 0.49
C VAL A 35 -10.61 -0.76 1.51
N GLU A 36 -10.45 -1.24 2.74
CA GLU A 36 -9.72 -0.51 3.78
C GLU A 36 -8.32 -1.13 3.95
N PRO A 37 -7.26 -0.50 3.42
CA PRO A 37 -5.91 -1.01 3.55
C PRO A 37 -5.29 -0.62 4.89
N GLU A 38 -4.34 -1.42 5.35
CA GLU A 38 -3.44 -1.05 6.44
C GLU A 38 -2.46 0.02 5.95
N ILE A 39 -2.47 1.18 6.60
CA ILE A 39 -1.61 2.31 6.22
C ILE A 39 -0.32 2.27 7.05
N VAL A 40 0.81 2.05 6.38
CA VAL A 40 2.13 2.06 7.00
C VAL A 40 2.88 3.33 6.57
N LEU A 41 3.20 4.19 7.54
CA LEU A 41 3.99 5.40 7.34
C LEU A 41 5.47 5.01 7.28
N TYR A 42 5.99 4.73 6.09
CA TYR A 42 7.35 4.21 5.92
C TYR A 42 8.46 5.17 6.39
N LEU A 43 8.16 6.46 6.57
CA LEU A 43 9.08 7.43 7.14
C LEU A 43 9.17 7.33 8.67
N GLU A 44 8.11 6.86 9.34
CA GLU A 44 8.06 6.69 10.79
C GLU A 44 8.41 5.26 11.20
N THR A 45 7.84 4.29 10.49
CA THR A 45 8.10 2.85 10.65
C THR A 45 8.77 2.31 9.39
N PRO A 46 10.09 2.53 9.23
CA PRO A 46 10.81 2.04 8.06
C PRO A 46 10.79 0.50 8.04
N PRO A 47 10.46 -0.12 6.90
CA PRO A 47 10.55 -1.56 6.76
C PRO A 47 12.02 -2.01 6.84
N SER A 48 12.24 -3.21 7.40
CA SER A 48 13.58 -3.78 7.48
C SER A 48 14.15 -4.06 6.09
N GLN A 49 15.48 -4.08 5.98
CA GLN A 49 16.18 -4.34 4.71
C GLN A 49 15.74 -5.67 4.06
N LYS A 50 15.44 -6.70 4.88
CA LYS A 50 14.88 -7.97 4.40
C LYS A 50 13.50 -7.76 3.76
N LYS A 51 12.62 -6.99 4.41
CA LYS A 51 11.27 -6.70 3.90
C LYS A 51 11.33 -5.89 2.61
N LEU A 52 12.24 -4.92 2.51
CA LEU A 52 12.45 -4.15 1.27
C LEU A 52 12.90 -5.05 0.11
N ARG A 53 13.80 -6.01 0.34
CA ARG A 53 14.20 -6.98 -0.69
C ARG A 53 13.04 -7.88 -1.12
N GLU A 54 12.22 -8.34 -0.18
CA GLU A 54 11.01 -9.12 -0.48
C GLU A 54 10.02 -8.33 -1.33
N LEU A 55 9.77 -7.07 -0.98
CA LEU A 55 8.90 -6.17 -1.73
C LEU A 55 9.44 -5.90 -3.14
N ALA A 56 10.73 -5.60 -3.28
CA ALA A 56 11.38 -5.37 -4.57
C ALA A 56 11.23 -6.61 -5.48
N LYS A 57 11.50 -7.80 -4.92
CA LYS A 57 11.31 -9.08 -5.63
C LYS A 57 9.85 -9.30 -6.05
N ALA A 58 8.89 -9.02 -5.17
CA ALA A 58 7.47 -9.16 -5.46
C ALA A 58 7.00 -8.18 -6.57
N MET A 59 7.59 -6.99 -6.65
CA MET A 59 7.33 -6.01 -7.69
C MET A 59 8.08 -6.30 -9.00
N GLY A 60 8.95 -7.32 -9.04
CA GLY A 60 9.84 -7.58 -10.18
C GLY A 60 10.87 -6.47 -10.43
N LEU A 61 11.10 -5.61 -9.43
CA LEU A 61 12.03 -4.49 -9.51
C LEU A 61 13.33 -4.87 -8.80
N GLY A 62 14.46 -4.69 -9.47
CA GLY A 62 15.76 -4.68 -8.80
C GLY A 62 15.88 -3.45 -7.91
N ALA A 63 16.47 -3.60 -6.71
CA ALA A 63 16.93 -2.43 -5.97
C ALA A 63 17.94 -1.69 -6.86
N ARG A 64 17.62 -0.44 -7.20
CA ARG A 64 18.55 0.42 -7.93
C ARG A 64 19.53 1.03 -6.93
N ASP A 65 20.78 1.15 -7.36
CA ASP A 65 21.83 1.89 -6.65
C ASP A 65 21.42 3.36 -6.47
#